data_AF-A0A2D5YMX2-F1
#
_entry.id   AF-A0A2D5YMX2-F1
#
_cell.length_a   1.000
_cell.length_b   1.000
_cell.length_c   1.000
_cell.angle_alpha   90.00
_cell.angle_beta   90.00
_cell.angle_gamma   90.00
#
_symmetry.space_group_name_H-M   'P 1'
#
loop_
_entity.id
_entity.type
_entity.pdbx_description
1 polymer ?
#
loop_
_entity_poly.entity_id
_entity_poly.type
_entity_poly.pdbx_seq_one_letter_code
_entity_poly.pdbx_strand_id
1 'polypeptide(L)'
;MSEFNKDKLDEFLGIVRKYMQVRGSLTQRDLAEKSDIGVSTMSRFLTRKTADINPQIVAKIVAVLEIPLHEMIDFVEEDFTEKFVRLVKFYKGTVLEETDDSFDDKKEEAQEDTATKQTAPIADP
;
A
#
# COMPACT_ATOMS: atom_id res chain seq x y z
N MET A 1 -5.41 -17.18 10.30
CA MET A 1 -5.07 -15.81 10.72
C MET A 1 -5.78 -14.88 9.76
N SER A 2 -6.34 -13.78 10.24
CA SER A 2 -6.96 -12.75 9.38
C SER A 2 -5.84 -11.95 8.74
N GLU A 3 -5.86 -11.70 7.44
CA GLU A 3 -4.83 -10.93 6.72
C GLU A 3 -4.82 -9.44 7.09
N PHE A 4 -5.89 -8.97 7.73
CA PHE A 4 -6.08 -7.58 8.12
C PHE A 4 -6.61 -7.46 9.54
N ASN A 5 -6.23 -6.35 10.18
CA ASN A 5 -6.71 -5.94 11.48
C ASN A 5 -8.13 -5.34 11.35
N LYS A 6 -9.13 -6.09 11.81
CA LYS A 6 -10.54 -5.67 11.70
C LYS A 6 -10.86 -4.43 12.54
N ASP A 7 -10.16 -4.20 13.64
CA ASP A 7 -10.35 -3.02 14.49
C ASP A 7 -9.89 -1.74 13.78
N LYS A 8 -9.02 -1.90 12.78
CA LYS A 8 -8.44 -0.82 11.96
C LYS A 8 -9.18 -0.60 10.64
N LEU A 9 -10.24 -1.37 10.37
CA LEU A 9 -11.06 -1.19 9.17
C LEU A 9 -11.64 0.22 9.05
N ASP A 10 -12.00 0.80 10.18
CA ASP A 10 -12.58 2.14 10.26
C ASP A 10 -11.59 3.22 9.81
N GLU A 11 -10.35 3.10 10.29
CA GLU A 11 -9.23 3.97 9.95
C GLU A 11 -8.88 3.82 8.46
N PHE A 12 -8.78 2.57 7.97
CA PHE A 12 -8.57 2.28 6.55
C PHE A 12 -9.66 2.90 5.67
N LEU A 13 -10.94 2.76 6.02
CA LEU A 13 -12.02 3.40 5.26
C LEU A 13 -11.96 4.94 5.33
N GLY A 14 -11.41 5.50 6.42
CA GLY A 14 -11.09 6.93 6.51
C GLY A 14 -10.04 7.34 5.49
N ILE A 15 -8.96 6.55 5.37
CA ILE A 15 -7.90 6.75 4.36
C ILE A 15 -8.49 6.65 2.95
N VAL A 16 -9.29 5.62 2.65
CA VAL A 16 -9.95 5.48 1.33
C VAL A 16 -10.76 6.73 0.98
N ARG A 17 -11.59 7.24 1.91
CA ARG A 17 -12.39 8.46 1.68
C ARG A 17 -11.51 9.70 1.48
N LYS A 18 -10.45 9.85 2.27
CA LYS A 18 -9.44 10.91 2.10
C LYS A 18 -8.86 10.86 0.68
N TYR A 19 -8.44 9.68 0.22
CA TYR A 19 -7.82 9.55 -1.10
C TYR A 19 -8.82 9.69 -2.26
N MET A 20 -10.07 9.25 -2.10
CA MET A 20 -11.15 9.55 -3.06
C MET A 20 -11.36 11.05 -3.22
N GLN A 21 -11.30 11.81 -2.12
CA GLN A 21 -11.48 13.26 -2.14
C GLN A 21 -10.32 13.96 -2.87
N VAL A 22 -9.07 13.63 -2.55
CA VAL A 22 -7.89 14.29 -3.15
C VAL A 22 -7.66 13.88 -4.61
N ARG A 23 -8.21 12.74 -5.07
CA ARG A 23 -8.13 12.25 -6.46
C ARG A 23 -9.28 12.75 -7.35
N GLY A 24 -9.83 13.92 -7.03
CA GLY A 24 -10.88 14.57 -7.83
C GLY A 24 -12.30 14.33 -7.31
N SER A 25 -12.49 14.09 -6.02
CA SER A 25 -13.81 13.85 -5.41
C SER A 25 -14.55 12.66 -6.03
N LEU A 26 -13.86 11.52 -6.15
CA LEU A 26 -14.42 10.31 -6.74
C LEU A 26 -15.68 9.87 -6.01
N THR A 27 -16.72 9.51 -6.76
CA THR A 27 -17.88 8.84 -6.19
C THR A 27 -17.59 7.36 -5.95
N GLN A 28 -18.46 6.69 -5.20
CA GLN A 28 -18.41 5.24 -5.04
C GLN A 28 -18.49 4.50 -6.39
N ARG A 29 -19.29 5.02 -7.34
CA ARG A 29 -19.40 4.43 -8.68
C ARG A 29 -18.08 4.57 -9.43
N ASP A 30 -17.46 5.74 -9.38
CA ASP A 30 -16.19 5.97 -10.08
C ASP A 30 -15.08 5.08 -9.52
N LEU A 31 -15.01 4.91 -8.18
CA LEU A 31 -14.05 3.98 -7.58
C LEU A 31 -14.32 2.54 -7.99
N ALA A 32 -15.59 2.11 -8.03
CA ALA A 32 -15.97 0.78 -8.47
C ALA A 32 -15.56 0.51 -9.93
N GLU A 33 -15.82 1.46 -10.83
CA GLU A 33 -15.42 1.40 -12.24
C GLU A 33 -13.88 1.34 -12.38
N LYS A 34 -13.15 2.26 -11.75
CA LYS A 34 -11.68 2.32 -11.83
C LYS A 34 -10.98 1.10 -11.23
N SER A 35 -11.58 0.43 -10.26
CA SER A 35 -11.01 -0.76 -9.61
C SER A 35 -11.46 -2.07 -10.24
N ASP A 36 -12.33 -2.02 -11.26
CA ASP A 36 -12.99 -3.20 -11.81
C ASP A 36 -13.60 -4.06 -10.69
N ILE A 37 -14.40 -3.40 -9.84
CA ILE A 37 -15.15 -4.01 -8.74
C ILE A 37 -16.62 -3.64 -8.94
N GLY A 38 -17.52 -4.62 -8.85
CA GLY A 38 -18.95 -4.35 -8.94
C GLY A 38 -19.41 -3.31 -7.92
N VAL A 39 -20.23 -2.34 -8.35
CA VAL A 39 -20.73 -1.23 -7.50
C VAL A 39 -21.38 -1.73 -6.21
N SER A 40 -22.09 -2.86 -6.26
CA SER A 40 -22.71 -3.50 -5.10
C SER A 40 -21.70 -4.03 -4.09
N THR A 41 -20.60 -4.61 -4.55
CA THR A 41 -19.47 -5.08 -3.73
C THR A 41 -18.75 -3.89 -3.09
N MET A 42 -18.43 -2.85 -3.88
CA MET A 42 -17.84 -1.60 -3.38
C MET A 42 -18.73 -0.95 -2.31
N SER A 43 -20.05 -0.97 -2.50
CA SER A 43 -21.03 -0.46 -1.53
C SER A 43 -20.94 -1.16 -0.19
N ARG A 44 -20.98 -2.50 -0.22
CA ARG A 44 -20.93 -3.33 1.00
C ARG A 44 -19.62 -3.10 1.74
N PHE A 45 -18.52 -2.98 1.00
CA PHE A 45 -17.20 -2.72 1.55
C PHE A 45 -17.10 -1.35 2.24
N LEU A 46 -17.48 -0.26 1.55
CA LEU A 46 -17.42 1.10 2.10
C LEU A 46 -18.40 1.33 3.27
N THR A 47 -19.47 0.55 3.35
CA THR A 47 -20.48 0.61 4.42
C THR A 47 -20.22 -0.35 5.58
N ARG A 48 -19.05 -1.04 5.61
CA ARG A 48 -18.66 -2.00 6.66
C ARG A 48 -19.62 -3.19 6.79
N LYS A 49 -20.35 -3.53 5.73
CA LYS A 49 -21.30 -4.66 5.71
C LYS A 49 -20.66 -5.98 5.25
N THR A 50 -19.33 -6.04 5.17
CA THR A 50 -18.57 -7.22 4.75
C THR A 50 -18.07 -7.98 5.97
N ALA A 51 -18.46 -9.25 6.08
CA ALA A 51 -18.01 -10.15 7.16
C ALA A 51 -16.51 -10.48 7.06
N ASP A 52 -16.03 -10.64 5.83
CA ASP A 52 -14.64 -10.93 5.50
C ASP A 52 -14.07 -9.88 4.53
N ILE A 53 -12.85 -9.44 4.84
CA ILE A 53 -12.12 -8.44 4.07
C ILE A 53 -11.33 -9.20 3.00
N ASN A 54 -11.73 -9.03 1.74
CA ASN A 54 -11.02 -9.67 0.63
C ASN A 54 -9.73 -8.89 0.31
N PRO A 55 -8.53 -9.52 0.40
CA PRO A 55 -7.27 -8.82 0.13
C PRO A 55 -7.16 -8.27 -1.29
N GLN A 56 -7.80 -8.90 -2.27
CA GLN A 56 -7.80 -8.44 -3.65
C GLN A 56 -8.55 -7.11 -3.80
N ILE A 57 -9.67 -6.96 -3.09
CA ILE A 57 -10.46 -5.72 -3.09
C ILE A 57 -9.64 -4.58 -2.47
N VAL A 58 -9.02 -4.83 -1.31
CA VAL A 58 -8.18 -3.84 -0.63
C VAL A 58 -7.02 -3.42 -1.53
N ALA A 59 -6.28 -4.38 -2.09
CA ALA A 59 -5.12 -4.09 -2.94
C ALA A 59 -5.49 -3.30 -4.20
N LYS A 60 -6.61 -3.64 -4.87
CA LYS A 60 -7.13 -2.88 -6.01
C LYS A 60 -7.47 -1.43 -5.63
N ILE A 61 -8.16 -1.22 -4.51
CA ILE A 61 -8.51 0.13 -4.03
C ILE A 61 -7.25 0.94 -3.73
N VAL A 62 -6.28 0.35 -3.01
CA VAL A 62 -4.99 0.99 -2.68
C VAL A 62 -4.20 1.33 -3.94
N ALA A 63 -4.20 0.45 -4.95
CA ALA A 63 -3.54 0.70 -6.22
C ALA A 63 -4.19 1.86 -6.98
N VAL A 64 -5.52 1.82 -7.18
CA VAL A 64 -6.28 2.83 -7.94
C VAL A 64 -6.25 4.22 -7.31
N LEU A 65 -6.31 4.26 -5.98
CA LEU A 65 -6.23 5.52 -5.24
C LEU A 65 -4.79 5.97 -5.00
N GLU A 66 -3.82 5.17 -5.43
CA GLU A 66 -2.38 5.37 -5.22
C GLU A 66 -2.02 5.65 -3.76
N ILE A 67 -2.70 4.96 -2.84
CA ILE A 67 -2.48 5.14 -1.41
C ILE A 67 -1.04 4.71 -1.08
N PRO A 68 -0.25 5.53 -0.37
CA PRO A 68 1.07 5.16 0.10
C PRO A 68 1.02 3.97 1.05
N LEU A 69 1.95 3.01 0.88
CA LEU A 69 1.98 1.79 1.68
C LEU A 69 2.19 2.06 3.17
N HIS A 70 2.85 3.16 3.54
CA HIS A 70 3.06 3.51 4.95
C HIS A 70 1.76 3.86 5.68
N GLU A 71 0.71 4.33 4.98
CA GLU A 71 -0.60 4.56 5.58
C GLU A 71 -1.38 3.24 5.85
N MET A 72 -0.87 2.11 5.35
CA MET A 72 -1.51 0.81 5.45
C MET A 72 -0.94 -0.06 6.59
N ILE A 73 0.16 0.36 7.22
CA ILE A 73 0.93 -0.45 8.19
C ILE A 73 0.05 -0.90 9.36
N ASP A 74 -0.80 -0.03 9.89
CA ASP A 74 -1.64 -0.37 11.05
C ASP A 74 -2.80 -1.30 10.69
N PHE A 75 -3.20 -1.36 9.41
CA PHE A 75 -4.34 -2.15 8.95
C PHE A 75 -3.94 -3.55 8.44
N VAL A 76 -2.75 -3.66 7.87
CA VAL A 76 -2.24 -4.90 7.27
C VAL A 76 -1.43 -5.64 8.33
N GLU A 77 -1.74 -6.92 8.55
CA GLU A 77 -0.97 -7.71 9.51
C GLU A 77 0.48 -7.89 9.04
N GLU A 78 1.41 -7.98 10.00
CA GLU A 78 2.85 -8.02 9.73
C GLU A 78 3.23 -9.22 8.84
N ASP A 79 2.65 -10.39 9.11
CA ASP A 79 2.88 -11.63 8.36
C ASP A 79 2.29 -11.60 6.94
N PHE A 80 1.32 -10.72 6.68
CA PHE A 80 0.69 -10.54 5.38
C PHE A 80 1.28 -9.38 4.57
N THR A 81 2.03 -8.47 5.20
CA THR A 81 2.53 -7.23 4.62
C THR A 81 3.28 -7.45 3.30
N GLU A 82 4.21 -8.39 3.25
CA GLU A 82 5.00 -8.63 2.03
C GLU A 82 4.11 -9.06 0.85
N LYS A 83 3.15 -9.95 1.12
CA LYS A 83 2.19 -10.42 0.10
C LYS A 83 1.27 -9.29 -0.34
N PHE A 84 0.81 -8.45 0.60
CA PHE A 84 -0.01 -7.29 0.29
C PHE A 84 0.72 -6.29 -0.62
N VAL A 85 1.99 -5.99 -0.34
CA VAL A 85 2.80 -5.10 -1.18
C VAL A 85 2.92 -5.64 -2.61
N ARG A 86 3.15 -6.95 -2.79
CA ARG A 86 3.19 -7.57 -4.12
C ARG A 86 1.85 -7.43 -4.86
N LEU A 87 0.72 -7.62 -4.16
CA LEU A 87 -0.62 -7.43 -4.74
C LEU A 87 -0.84 -5.99 -5.20
N VAL A 88 -0.50 -5.00 -4.36
CA VAL A 88 -0.64 -3.58 -4.72
C VAL A 88 0.23 -3.24 -5.92
N LYS A 89 1.49 -3.70 -5.95
CA LYS A 89 2.39 -3.47 -7.09
C LYS A 89 1.88 -4.10 -8.38
N PHE A 90 1.36 -5.32 -8.29
CA PHE A 90 0.72 -5.99 -9.44
C PHE A 90 -0.42 -5.14 -10.00
N TYR A 91 -1.34 -4.68 -9.15
CA TYR A 91 -2.47 -3.86 -9.59
C TYR A 91 -2.06 -2.47 -10.07
N LYS A 92 -1.03 -1.86 -9.48
CA LYS A 92 -0.47 -0.61 -10.02
C LYS A 92 0.09 -0.80 -11.41
N GLY A 93 0.83 -1.89 -11.66
CA GLY A 93 1.31 -2.25 -13.00
C GLY A 93 0.17 -2.40 -14.01
N THR A 94 -0.92 -3.06 -13.62
CA THR A 94 -2.09 -3.19 -14.51
C THR A 94 -2.85 -1.88 -14.74
N VAL A 95 -2.87 -0.97 -13.76
CA VAL A 95 -3.48 0.36 -13.91
C VAL A 95 -2.61 1.27 -14.79
N LEU A 96 -1.29 1.10 -14.74
CA LEU A 96 -0.33 1.89 -15.51
C LEU A 96 -0.16 1.41 -16.96
N GLU A 97 -0.54 0.18 -17.31
CA GLU A 97 -0.51 -0.29 -18.71
C GLU A 97 -1.49 0.48 -19.64
N GLU A 98 -2.34 1.36 -19.10
CA GLU A 98 -3.16 2.30 -19.89
C GLU A 98 -2.56 3.71 -20.04
N THR A 99 -1.46 4.04 -19.37
CA THR A 99 -0.75 5.33 -19.50
C THR A 99 0.76 5.16 -19.27
N ASP A 100 1.54 5.32 -20.35
CA ASP A 100 3.00 5.36 -20.39
C ASP A 100 3.57 6.46 -19.47
N ASP A 101 3.95 6.11 -18.24
CA ASP A 101 4.87 6.92 -17.44
C ASP A 101 5.67 6.05 -16.46
N SER A 102 6.98 6.02 -16.69
CA SER A 102 7.99 5.39 -15.84
C SER A 102 8.10 6.07 -14.48
N PHE A 103 7.90 5.32 -13.39
CA PHE A 103 8.25 5.79 -12.04
C PHE A 103 9.36 4.94 -11.39
N ASP A 104 10.45 5.65 -11.17
CA ASP A 104 11.75 5.30 -10.60
C ASP A 104 11.64 5.11 -9.08
N ASP A 105 11.77 3.87 -8.60
CA ASP A 105 11.86 3.55 -7.17
C ASP A 105 13.35 3.47 -6.80
N LYS A 106 13.97 4.63 -6.54
CA LYS A 106 15.34 4.70 -6.01
C LYS A 106 15.36 4.16 -4.59
N LYS A 107 15.81 2.90 -4.45
CA LYS A 107 16.36 2.37 -3.21
C LYS A 107 17.69 3.06 -2.89
N GLU A 108 17.73 3.90 -1.87
CA GLU A 108 18.96 4.16 -1.12
C GLU A 108 19.13 3.05 -0.07
N GLU A 109 19.97 2.06 -0.39
CA GLU A 109 20.60 1.19 0.60
C GLU A 109 21.99 1.76 0.89
N ALA A 110 22.19 2.35 2.06
CA ALA A 110 23.52 2.56 2.62
C ALA A 110 23.71 1.57 3.78
N GLN A 111 24.45 0.50 3.48
CA GLN A 111 24.91 -0.51 4.44
C GLN A 111 25.93 0.12 5.40
N GLU A 112 25.71 -0.06 6.70
CA GLU A 112 26.73 0.03 7.74
C GLU A 112 27.83 -0.99 7.45
N ASP A 113 29.08 -0.53 7.35
CA ASP A 113 30.24 -1.40 7.44
C ASP A 113 31.08 -1.00 8.65
N THR A 114 30.98 -1.84 9.68
CA THR A 114 31.72 -1.75 10.93
C THR A 114 33.03 -2.51 10.77
N ALA A 115 34.17 -1.81 10.72
CA ALA A 115 35.49 -2.45 10.80
C ALA A 115 36.42 -1.67 11.73
N THR A 116 36.32 -2.00 13.01
CA THR A 116 37.30 -1.68 14.05
C THR A 116 38.63 -2.38 13.75
N LYS A 117 39.73 -1.63 13.59
CA LYS A 117 41.06 -2.16 13.88
C LYS A 117 42.02 -1.08 14.39
N GLN A 118 42.26 -1.15 15.70
CA GLN A 118 43.41 -0.59 16.39
C GLN A 118 44.72 -1.04 15.72
N THR A 119 45.66 -0.12 15.52
CA THR A 119 47.06 -0.27 15.95
C THR A 119 47.68 1.13 16.04
N ALA A 120 48.30 1.43 17.18
CA ALA A 120 49.10 2.63 17.44
C ALA A 120 50.61 2.25 17.38
N PRO A 121 51.55 3.16 17.70
CA PRO A 121 52.20 4.15 16.82
C PRO A 121 53.73 3.88 16.72
N ILE A 122 54.54 4.91 16.38
CA ILE A 122 56.02 5.05 16.53
C ILE A 122 56.82 4.72 15.24
N ALA A 123 57.83 5.47 14.76
CA ALA A 123 58.34 6.83 15.00
C ALA A 123 59.33 7.20 13.87
N ASP A 124 59.54 8.50 13.68
CA ASP A 124 60.66 9.13 12.95
C ASP A 124 62.00 8.88 13.69
N PRO A 125 63.13 8.92 12.97
CA PRO A 125 63.90 10.18 12.89
C PRO A 125 64.47 10.53 11.50
#